data_AF-A0A1Z2SH18-F1
#
_entry.id   AF-A0A1Z2SH18-F1
#
_cell.length_a   1.000
_cell.length_b   1.000
_cell.length_c   1.000
_cell.angle_alpha   90.00
_cell.angle_beta   90.00
_cell.angle_gamma   90.00
#
_symmetry.space_group_name_H-M   'P 1'
#
loop_
_entity.id
_entity.type
_entity.pdbx_description
1 polymer ?
#
loop_
_entity_poly.entity_id
_entity_poly.type
_entity_poly.pdbx_seq_one_letter_code
_entity_poly.pdbx_strand_id
1 'polypeptide(L)' 'MEQIVPIFRERYPSIKLDLVSDGKLSDITQDGFDAGIRLGESLLKDMIAIPLGPEVRFIVVASPQYLNQYTAQ' A
#
# COMPACT_ATOMS: atom_id res chain seq x y z
N MET A 1 -5.53 3.34 -5.92
CA MET A 1 -6.04 4.66 -5.48
C MET A 1 -6.80 5.40 -6.56
N GLU A 2 -6.33 5.37 -7.82
CA GLU A 2 -6.94 6.10 -8.95
C GLU A 2 -8.44 5.83 -9.16
N GLN A 3 -8.92 4.62 -8.87
CA GLN A 3 -10.33 4.27 -9.00
C GLN A 3 -11.19 4.61 -7.75
N ILE A 4 -10.58 4.62 -6.55
CA ILE A 4 -11.33 4.75 -5.28
C ILE A 4 -11.44 6.22 -4.85
N VAL A 5 -10.39 7.01 -5.06
CA VAL A 5 -10.35 8.42 -4.63
C VAL A 5 -11.47 9.26 -5.27
N PRO A 6 -11.75 9.14 -6.59
CA PRO A 6 -12.86 9.89 -7.20
C PRO A 6 -14.21 9.56 -6.55
N ILE A 7 -14.50 8.26 -6.39
CA ILE A 7 -15.76 7.77 -5.79
C ILE A 7 -15.92 8.27 -4.35
N PHE A 8 -14.84 8.24 -3.56
CA PHE A 8 -14.87 8.72 -2.18
C PHE A 8 -15.15 10.23 -2.12
N ARG A 9 -14.51 11.03 -2.97
CA ARG A 9 -14.69 12.49 -3.01
C ARG A 9 -16.11 12.88 -3.42
N GLU A 10 -16.70 12.16 -4.37
CA GLU A 10 -18.10 12.38 -4.76
C GLU A 10 -19.06 12.03 -3.61
N ARG A 11 -18.80 10.95 -2.88
CA ARG A 11 -19.64 10.52 -1.76
C ARG A 11 -19.48 11.40 -0.51
N TYR A 12 -18.29 11.97 -0.28
CA TYR A 12 -17.96 12.76 0.91
C TYR A 12 -17.29 14.09 0.53
N PRO A 13 -18.01 15.02 -0.09
CA PRO A 13 -17.43 16.25 -0.67
C PRO A 13 -16.83 17.21 0.36
N SER A 14 -17.23 17.11 1.63
CA SER A 14 -16.70 17.93 2.72
C SER A 14 -15.36 17.43 3.27
N ILE A 15 -14.94 16.21 2.92
CA ILE A 15 -13.67 15.64 3.39
C ILE A 15 -12.57 16.02 2.40
N LYS A 16 -11.51 16.66 2.89
CA LYS A 16 -10.28 16.89 2.13
C LYS A 16 -9.35 15.70 2.34
N LEU A 17 -8.88 15.10 1.24
CA LEU A 17 -7.86 14.06 1.27
C LEU A 17 -6.49 14.67 0.99
N ASP A 18 -5.53 14.41 1.88
CA ASP A 18 -4.10 14.60 1.63
C ASP A 18 -3.45 13.21 1.59
N LEU A 19 -2.74 12.90 0.51
CA LEU A 19 -2.28 11.55 0.21
C LEU A 19 -0.78 11.57 -0.05
N VAL A 20 -0.04 10.80 0.75
CA VAL A 20 1.40 10.60 0.58
C VAL A 20 1.67 9.11 0.36
N SER A 21 2.53 8.81 -0.61
CA SER A 21 3.01 7.46 -0.87
C SER A 21 4.53 7.44 -0.69
N ASP A 22 4.98 6.81 0.39
CA ASP A 22 6.39 6.60 0.71
C ASP A 22 6.58 5.13 1.13
N GLY A 23 7.74 4.55 0.83
CA GLY A 23 8.12 3.19 1.22
C GLY A 23 8.68 3.09 2.65
N LYS A 24 8.70 4.19 3.40
CA LYS A 24 9.18 4.22 4.79
C LYS A 24 8.23 3.50 5.75
N LEU A 25 8.84 2.78 6.68
CA LEU A 25 8.20 2.21 7.86
C LEU A 25 8.26 3.22 9.03
N SER A 26 7.88 4.48 8.78
CA SER A 26 7.86 5.52 9.81
C SER A 26 6.58 5.44 10.66
N ASP A 27 6.65 6.02 11.86
CA ASP A 27 5.48 6.26 12.70
C ASP A 27 4.63 7.36 12.07
N ILE A 28 3.64 6.93 11.29
CA ILE A 28 2.77 7.85 10.55
C ILE A 28 1.97 8.77 11.48
N THR A 29 1.74 8.37 12.73
CA THR A 29 1.03 9.20 13.70
C THR A 29 1.91 10.35 14.16
N GLN A 30 3.20 10.11 14.40
CA GLN A 30 4.16 11.19 14.68
C GLN A 30 4.35 12.12 13.47
N ASP A 31 4.26 11.59 12.26
CA ASP A 31 4.35 12.36 11.01
C ASP A 31 3.05 13.15 10.69
N GLY A 32 2.01 13.04 11.53
CA GLY A 32 0.76 13.80 11.41
C GLY A 32 -0.30 13.18 10.49
N PHE A 33 -0.16 11.90 10.12
CA PHE A 33 -1.18 11.18 9.37
C PHE A 33 -2.24 10.58 10.29
N ASP A 34 -3.50 10.67 9.86
CA ASP A 34 -4.64 10.08 10.58
C ASP A 34 -4.79 8.57 10.35
N ALA A 35 -4.33 8.06 9.19
CA ALA A 35 -4.46 6.66 8.80
C ALA A 35 -3.40 6.25 7.77
N GLY A 36 -3.16 4.95 7.64
CA GLY A 36 -2.23 4.39 6.65
C GLY A 36 -2.70 3.06 6.07
N ILE A 37 -2.28 2.79 4.83
CA ILE A 37 -2.42 1.49 4.18
C ILE A 37 -1.05 0.82 4.18
N ARG A 38 -0.96 -0.38 4.77
CA ARG A 38 0.28 -1.13 4.96
C ARG A 38 0.02 -2.62 4.73
N LEU A 39 1.08 -3.36 4.39
CA LEU A 39 1.07 -4.82 4.49
C LEU A 39 0.98 -5.22 5.97
N GLY A 40 0.28 -6.30 6.26
CA GLY A 40 -0.04 -6.70 7.64
C GLY A 40 1.20 -6.91 8.51
N GLU A 41 2.28 -7.41 7.92
CA GLU A 41 3.57 -7.59 8.59
C GLU A 41 4.29 -6.29 8.98
N SER A 42 3.85 -5.14 8.45
CA SER A 42 4.48 -3.83 8.61
C SER A 42 3.69 -2.89 9.54
N LEU A 43 2.79 -3.42 10.36
CA LEU A 43 1.97 -2.64 11.28
C LEU A 43 2.72 -2.33 12.58
N LEU A 44 2.57 -1.09 13.07
CA LEU A 44 3.10 -0.68 14.35
C LEU A 44 2.26 -1.25 15.50
N LYS A 45 2.91 -1.52 16.64
CA LYS A 45 2.35 -2.26 17.77
C LYS A 45 1.06 -1.65 18.35
N ASP A 46 0.89 -0.34 18.23
CA ASP A 46 -0.21 0.41 18.84
C ASP A 46 -1.30 0.84 17.85
N MET A 47 -1.26 0.33 16.60
CA MET A 47 -2.28 0.62 15.60
C MET A 47 -3.45 -0.36 15.63
N ILE A 48 -4.67 0.17 15.47
CA ILE A 48 -5.85 -0.64 15.16
C ILE A 48 -5.89 -0.84 13.64
N ALA A 49 -5.81 -2.09 13.20
CA ALA A 49 -5.82 -2.45 11.79
C ALA A 49 -7.09 -3.20 11.40
N ILE A 50 -7.59 -2.91 10.20
CA ILE A 50 -8.68 -3.65 9.55
C ILE A 50 -8.17 -4.25 8.23
N PRO A 51 -8.52 -5.50 7.88
CA PRO A 51 -8.19 -6.06 6.59
C PRO A 51 -8.91 -5.31 5.46
N LEU A 52 -8.16 -4.86 4.44
CA LEU A 52 -8.72 -4.23 3.24
C LEU A 52 -8.97 -5.22 2.09
N GLY A 53 -8.42 -6.42 2.17
CA GLY A 53 -8.49 -7.42 1.11
C GLY A 53 -7.91 -8.77 1.54
N PRO A 54 -7.82 -9.73 0.60
CA PRO A 54 -7.19 -11.02 0.85
C PRO A 54 -5.69 -10.89 1.11
N GLU A 55 -5.10 -11.96 1.64
CA GLU A 55 -3.66 -12.04 1.88
C GLU A 55 -2.86 -11.85 0.57
N VAL A 56 -1.85 -10.99 0.63
CA VAL A 56 -0.96 -10.73 -0.51
C VAL A 56 0.11 -11.80 -0.57
N ARG A 57 0.30 -12.41 -1.73
CA ARG A 57 1.37 -13.39 -1.97
C ARG A 57 2.45 -12.80 -2.84
N PHE A 58 3.70 -12.89 -2.37
CA PHE A 58 4.87 -12.58 -3.17
C PHE A 58 5.20 -13.73 -4.11
N ILE A 59 5.45 -13.40 -5.38
CA ILE A 59 5.91 -14.36 -6.38
C ILE A 59 7.19 -13.83 -7.03
N VAL A 60 8.10 -14.75 -7.36
CA VAL A 60 9.30 -14.42 -8.11
C VAL A 60 8.92 -14.38 -9.59
N VAL A 61 9.22 -13.25 -10.24
CA VAL A 61 8.96 -13.05 -11.67
C VAL A 61 10.19 -12.44 -12.34
N ALA A 62 10.34 -12.71 -13.63
CA ALA A 62 11.37 -12.11 -14.47
C ALA A 62 10.81 -11.84 -15.86
N SER A 63 11.40 -10.89 -16.59
CA SER A 63 11.02 -10.67 -17.99
C SER A 63 11.44 -11.89 -18.85
N PRO A 64 10.70 -12.22 -19.92
CA PRO A 64 11.07 -13.33 -20.78
C PRO A 64 12.50 -13.21 -21.34
N GLN A 65 12.92 -11.98 -21.68
CA GLN A 65 14.26 -11.70 -22.17
C GLN A 65 15.34 -12.03 -21.13
N TYR A 66 15.11 -11.71 -19.85
CA TYR A 66 16.06 -12.01 -18.78
C TYR A 66 16.26 -13.53 -18.64
N LEU A 67 15.18 -14.31 -18.67
CA LEU A 67 15.25 -15.77 -18.53
C LEU A 67 15.94 -16.45 -19.72
N ASN A 68 15.75 -15.94 -20.94
CA ASN A 68 16.43 -16.46 -22.13
C ASN A 68 17.94 -16.17 -22.13
N GLN A 69 18.34 -15.06 -21.51
CA GLN A 69 19.75 -14.67 -21.40
C GLN A 69 20.47 -15.37 -20.24
N TYR A 70 19.72 -15.67 -19.16
CA TYR A 70 20.24 -16.26 -17.93
C TYR A 70 19.40 -17.48 -17.52
N THR A 71 19.62 -18.60 -18.20
CA THR A 71 19.04 -19.88 -17.78
C THR A 71 19.87 -20.45 -16.64
N ALA A 72 19.22 -20.81 -15.53
CA ALA A 72 19.87 -21.62 -14.49
C ALA A 72 20.22 -22.99 -15.09
N GLN A 73 21.48 -23.42 -14.93
CA GLN A 73 21.92 -24.78 -15.30
C GLN A 73 21.25 -25.83 -14.42
#